data_AF-A0A4R8XN62-F1
#
_entry.id   AF-A0A4R8XN62-F1
#
_cell.length_a   1.000
_cell.length_b   1.000
_cell.length_c   1.000
_cell.angle_alpha   90.00
_cell.angle_beta   90.00
_cell.angle_gamma   90.00
#
_symmetry.space_group_name_H-M   'P 1'
#
loop_
_entity.id
_entity.type
_entity.pdbx_description
1 polymer ?
#
loop_
_entity_poly.entity_id
_entity_poly.type
_entity_poly.pdbx_seq_one_letter_code
_entity_poly.pdbx_strand_id
1 'polypeptide(L)'
;MNGRITSGIVAAILVATGIVAVAAPAQANATCTYTIGFYKNKGAALVPTGMFYDSGLTRAHILSSPSLGNEYTIAAKQFIAAGLNGTPGETGFNVPGVSAEVAAAYHTLEWYFEGTPTSREAVLAAATVLDEYNNGLRDLPHC
;
A
#
# COMPACT_ATOMS: atom_id res chain seq x y z
N MET A 1 10.90 -20.24 -72.66
CA MET A 1 10.83 -18.81 -72.33
C MET A 1 9.53 -18.54 -71.58
N ASN A 2 9.68 -18.13 -70.31
CA ASN A 2 8.79 -17.27 -69.50
C ASN A 2 7.32 -17.67 -69.27
N GLY A 3 7.07 -18.36 -68.14
CA GLY A 3 5.81 -18.28 -67.38
C GLY A 3 6.00 -17.34 -66.19
N ARG A 4 5.22 -16.27 -66.09
CA ARG A 4 5.25 -15.31 -64.97
C ARG A 4 4.33 -15.78 -63.85
N ILE A 5 4.87 -15.86 -62.64
CA ILE A 5 4.17 -16.18 -61.40
C ILE A 5 3.46 -14.92 -60.88
N THR A 6 2.17 -15.05 -60.62
CA THR A 6 1.28 -14.05 -60.01
C THR A 6 1.68 -13.78 -58.56
N SER A 7 2.00 -12.52 -58.25
CA SER A 7 2.20 -12.05 -56.87
C SER A 7 0.85 -11.89 -56.16
N GLY A 8 0.61 -12.72 -55.15
CA GLY A 8 -0.47 -12.53 -54.19
C GLY A 8 -0.06 -11.51 -53.14
N ILE A 9 -0.77 -10.40 -53.06
CA ILE A 9 -0.69 -9.45 -51.94
C ILE A 9 -1.53 -10.02 -50.80
N VAL A 10 -0.88 -10.54 -49.76
CA VAL A 10 -1.56 -10.90 -48.50
C VAL A 10 -1.67 -9.61 -47.68
N ALA A 11 -2.87 -9.03 -47.65
CA ALA A 11 -3.18 -7.93 -46.74
C ALA A 11 -3.32 -8.49 -45.31
N ALA A 12 -2.34 -8.18 -44.44
CA ALA A 12 -2.42 -8.48 -43.03
C ALA A 12 -3.45 -7.53 -42.38
N ILE A 13 -4.58 -8.09 -41.95
CA ILE A 13 -5.58 -7.39 -41.13
C ILE A 13 -5.00 -7.28 -39.72
N LEU A 14 -4.48 -6.10 -39.35
CA LEU A 14 -4.20 -5.77 -37.96
C LEU A 14 -5.54 -5.55 -37.24
N VAL A 15 -5.97 -6.52 -36.45
CA VAL A 15 -7.04 -6.31 -35.47
C VAL A 15 -6.42 -5.57 -34.28
N ALA A 16 -6.65 -4.26 -34.20
CA ALA A 16 -6.32 -3.49 -33.01
C ALA A 16 -7.26 -3.93 -31.88
N THR A 17 -6.80 -4.86 -31.04
CA THR A 17 -7.44 -5.14 -29.76
C THR A 17 -7.21 -3.91 -28.88
N GLY A 18 -8.21 -3.01 -28.87
CA GLY A 18 -8.25 -1.90 -27.93
C GLY A 18 -8.24 -2.46 -26.51
N ILE A 19 -7.08 -2.40 -25.85
CA ILE A 19 -6.98 -2.65 -24.43
C ILE A 19 -7.70 -1.47 -23.78
N VAL A 20 -8.93 -1.71 -23.30
CA VAL A 20 -9.58 -0.75 -22.42
C VAL A 20 -8.72 -0.72 -21.17
N ALA A 21 -7.87 0.31 -21.05
CA ALA A 21 -7.17 0.60 -19.83
C ALA A 21 -8.25 0.88 -18.78
N VAL A 22 -8.54 -0.11 -17.96
CA VAL A 22 -9.30 0.09 -16.73
C VAL A 22 -8.45 1.05 -15.92
N ALA A 23 -8.88 2.31 -15.80
CA ALA A 23 -8.21 3.27 -14.95
C ALA A 23 -8.08 2.63 -13.57
N ALA A 24 -6.84 2.42 -13.13
CA ALA A 24 -6.57 1.95 -11.77
C ALA A 24 -7.34 2.85 -10.80
N PRO A 25 -7.94 2.31 -9.72
CA PRO A 25 -8.60 3.12 -8.72
C PRO A 25 -7.64 4.25 -8.29
N ALA A 26 -8.18 5.46 -8.10
CA ALA A 26 -7.43 6.67 -7.78
C ALA A 26 -6.20 6.34 -6.93
N GLN A 27 -5.02 6.40 -7.55
CA GLN A 27 -3.78 6.03 -6.88
C GLN A 27 -3.63 6.91 -5.63
N ALA A 28 -3.18 6.30 -4.54
CA ALA A 28 -2.76 7.11 -3.40
C ALA A 28 -1.67 8.08 -3.89
N ASN A 29 -1.86 9.37 -3.67
CA ASN A 29 -0.93 10.41 -4.09
C ASN A 29 0.13 10.59 -2.98
N ALA A 30 1.41 10.56 -3.32
CA ALA A 30 2.51 10.77 -2.38
C ALA A 30 2.51 12.15 -1.67
N THR A 31 1.64 13.08 -2.07
CA THR A 31 1.49 14.39 -1.42
C THR A 31 0.38 14.42 -0.35
N CYS A 32 -0.31 13.32 -0.08
CA CYS A 32 -1.33 13.24 0.97
C CYS A 32 -1.42 11.85 1.58
N THR A 33 -2.14 11.76 2.68
CA THR A 33 -2.35 10.52 3.44
C THR A 33 -3.80 10.06 3.34
N TYR A 34 -4.01 8.76 3.41
CA TYR A 34 -5.31 8.11 3.42
C TYR A 34 -5.48 7.31 4.72
N THR A 35 -6.73 7.23 5.19
CA THR A 35 -7.05 6.48 6.41
C THR A 35 -6.95 4.96 6.19
N ILE A 36 -6.88 4.22 7.30
CA ILE A 36 -7.15 2.76 7.32
C ILE A 36 -8.47 2.43 6.60
N GLY A 37 -9.51 3.26 6.78
CA GLY A 37 -10.82 3.08 6.17
C GLY A 37 -10.79 3.16 4.64
N PHE A 38 -9.97 4.04 4.07
CA PHE A 38 -9.74 4.10 2.63
C PHE A 38 -9.14 2.79 2.11
N TYR A 39 -8.04 2.32 2.71
CA TYR A 39 -7.40 1.08 2.27
C TYR A 39 -8.27 -0.16 2.46
N LYS A 40 -9.07 -0.20 3.54
CA LYS A 40 -10.05 -1.26 3.78
C LYS A 40 -11.15 -1.29 2.71
N ASN A 41 -11.70 -0.14 2.32
CA ASN A 41 -12.94 -0.08 1.52
C ASN A 41 -12.71 0.19 0.02
N LYS A 42 -11.66 0.93 -0.32
CA LYS A 42 -11.39 1.48 -1.66
C LYS A 42 -10.02 1.08 -2.19
N GLY A 43 -9.05 0.87 -1.29
CA GLY A 43 -7.68 0.53 -1.62
C GLY A 43 -7.35 -0.96 -1.58
N ALA A 44 -8.32 -1.89 -1.53
CA ALA A 44 -8.00 -3.32 -1.43
C ALA A 44 -7.11 -3.83 -2.59
N ALA A 45 -7.26 -3.27 -3.79
CA ALA A 45 -6.37 -3.53 -4.93
C ALA A 45 -4.97 -2.88 -4.80
N LEU A 46 -4.84 -1.90 -3.90
CA LEU A 46 -3.60 -1.21 -3.57
C LEU A 46 -2.87 -1.86 -2.39
N VAL A 47 -3.53 -2.76 -1.65
CA VAL A 47 -2.92 -3.50 -0.55
C VAL A 47 -2.12 -4.67 -1.14
N PRO A 48 -0.79 -4.72 -0.94
CA PRO A 48 0.03 -5.83 -1.43
C PRO A 48 -0.50 -7.18 -0.95
N THR A 49 -0.52 -8.14 -1.87
CA THR A 49 -0.87 -9.52 -1.55
C THR A 49 0.22 -10.16 -0.69
N GLY A 50 -0.15 -11.23 0.01
CA GLY A 50 0.77 -11.98 0.87
C GLY A 50 0.59 -11.72 2.36
N MET A 51 1.42 -12.40 3.12
CA MET A 51 1.35 -12.43 4.58
C MET A 51 1.94 -11.15 5.17
N PHE A 52 1.40 -10.76 6.31
CA PHE A 52 1.95 -9.71 7.14
C PHE A 52 2.93 -10.33 8.14
N TYR A 53 4.23 -10.26 7.84
CA TYR A 53 5.27 -10.93 8.62
C TYR A 53 4.88 -12.40 8.91
N ASP A 54 5.25 -12.91 10.07
CA ASP A 54 4.96 -14.29 10.51
C ASP A 54 3.58 -14.44 11.17
N SER A 55 2.66 -13.50 10.94
CA SER A 55 1.39 -13.44 11.67
C SER A 55 0.37 -14.51 11.27
N GLY A 56 0.59 -15.21 10.15
CA GLY A 56 -0.43 -16.09 9.58
C GLY A 56 -1.64 -15.37 8.99
N LEU A 57 -1.62 -14.02 8.88
CA LEU A 57 -2.70 -13.21 8.31
C LEU A 57 -2.19 -12.37 7.14
N THR A 58 -3.05 -12.06 6.18
CA THR A 58 -2.73 -11.10 5.12
C THR A 58 -2.92 -9.67 5.60
N ARG A 59 -2.24 -8.71 4.95
CA ARG A 59 -2.42 -7.27 5.22
C ARG A 59 -3.90 -6.85 5.09
N ALA A 60 -4.57 -7.31 4.04
CA ALA A 60 -5.98 -7.05 3.81
C ALA A 60 -6.88 -7.64 4.91
N HIS A 61 -6.53 -8.81 5.44
CA HIS A 61 -7.23 -9.39 6.59
C HIS A 61 -7.05 -8.50 7.83
N ILE A 62 -5.82 -8.12 8.18
CA ILE A 62 -5.52 -7.26 9.34
C ILE A 62 -6.27 -5.93 9.29
N LEU A 63 -6.28 -5.26 8.13
CA LEU A 63 -7.02 -4.01 7.93
C LEU A 63 -8.53 -4.19 8.16
N SER A 64 -9.06 -5.38 7.88
CA SER A 64 -10.48 -5.70 8.00
C SER A 64 -10.88 -6.25 9.38
N SER A 65 -9.95 -6.86 10.12
CA SER A 65 -10.17 -7.41 11.46
C SER A 65 -10.56 -6.32 12.47
N PRO A 66 -11.39 -6.58 13.47
CA PRO A 66 -11.63 -5.61 14.54
C PRO A 66 -10.40 -5.50 15.45
N SER A 67 -10.07 -4.30 15.95
CA SER A 67 -8.90 -4.12 16.81
C SER A 67 -9.12 -4.59 18.25
N LEU A 68 -10.35 -4.50 18.79
CA LEU A 68 -10.77 -4.97 20.13
C LEU A 68 -9.77 -4.71 21.28
N GLY A 69 -9.01 -3.60 21.25
CA GLY A 69 -7.99 -3.29 22.27
C GLY A 69 -6.71 -4.12 22.19
N ASN A 70 -6.56 -4.95 21.17
CA ASN A 70 -5.36 -5.71 20.89
C ASN A 70 -4.29 -4.78 20.29
N GLU A 71 -3.22 -4.56 21.05
CA GLU A 71 -2.05 -3.76 20.66
C GLU A 71 -1.51 -4.15 19.29
N TYR A 72 -1.31 -5.45 19.04
CA TYR A 72 -0.80 -5.96 17.77
C TYR A 72 -1.69 -5.53 16.61
N THR A 73 -3.00 -5.69 16.73
CA THR A 73 -3.94 -5.32 15.66
C THR A 73 -4.03 -3.80 15.48
N ILE A 74 -3.94 -3.02 16.56
CA ILE A 74 -3.90 -1.55 16.49
C ILE A 74 -2.65 -1.10 15.73
N ALA A 75 -1.48 -1.53 16.19
CA ALA A 75 -0.20 -1.17 15.59
C ALA A 75 -0.11 -1.63 14.13
N ALA A 76 -0.52 -2.87 13.83
CA ALA A 76 -0.39 -3.43 12.50
C ALA A 76 -1.22 -2.66 11.46
N LYS A 77 -2.42 -2.19 11.84
CA LYS A 77 -3.24 -1.38 10.95
C LYS A 77 -2.61 -0.02 10.65
N GLN A 78 -2.07 0.65 11.67
CA GLN A 78 -1.44 1.95 11.49
C GLN A 78 -0.17 1.84 10.66
N PHE A 79 0.64 0.81 10.91
CA PHE A 79 1.84 0.49 10.15
C PHE A 79 1.53 0.21 8.68
N ILE A 80 0.55 -0.64 8.40
CA ILE A 80 0.16 -0.97 7.02
C ILE A 80 -0.32 0.29 6.29
N ALA A 81 -1.23 1.07 6.89
CA ALA A 81 -1.72 2.29 6.26
C ALA A 81 -0.60 3.33 6.03
N ALA A 82 0.32 3.49 6.98
CA ALA A 82 1.43 4.43 6.85
C ALA A 82 2.40 4.02 5.72
N GLY A 83 2.71 2.72 5.58
CA GLY A 83 3.52 2.22 4.48
C GLY A 83 2.86 2.45 3.12
N LEU A 84 1.55 2.21 3.03
CA LEU A 84 0.79 2.44 1.80
C LEU A 84 0.64 3.93 1.43
N ASN A 85 0.75 4.83 2.42
CA ASN A 85 0.81 6.27 2.20
C ASN A 85 2.18 6.72 1.65
N GLY A 86 3.23 5.90 1.81
CA GLY A 86 4.57 6.23 1.31
C GLY A 86 4.82 5.90 -0.16
N THR A 87 4.41 4.71 -0.58
CA THR A 87 4.29 4.35 -2.00
C THR A 87 3.11 3.40 -2.15
N PRO A 88 2.09 3.73 -2.96
CA PRO A 88 0.94 2.84 -3.15
C PRO A 88 1.40 1.50 -3.75
N GLY A 89 1.15 0.40 -3.04
CA GLY A 89 1.49 -0.94 -3.51
C GLY A 89 2.91 -1.42 -3.19
N GLU A 90 3.75 -0.61 -2.53
CA GLU A 90 5.01 -1.10 -1.95
C GLU A 90 4.84 -1.42 -0.46
N THR A 91 5.67 -2.34 0.02
CA THR A 91 5.82 -2.64 1.44
C THR A 91 7.04 -1.88 1.95
N GLY A 92 6.88 -0.60 2.27
CA GLY A 92 7.96 0.22 2.83
C GLY A 92 7.51 1.63 3.15
N PHE A 93 8.33 2.36 3.91
CA PHE A 93 8.09 3.75 4.29
C PHE A 93 9.21 4.63 3.77
N ASN A 94 8.98 5.28 2.64
CA ASN A 94 9.91 6.22 2.05
C ASN A 94 9.15 7.39 1.45
N VAL A 95 8.75 8.33 2.31
CA VAL A 95 7.87 9.44 1.93
C VAL A 95 8.64 10.75 2.02
N PRO A 96 8.86 11.46 0.91
CA PRO A 96 9.44 12.80 0.95
C PRO A 96 8.57 13.74 1.80
N GLY A 97 9.19 14.54 2.67
CA GLY A 97 8.49 15.54 3.49
C GLY A 97 7.95 15.03 4.82
N VAL A 98 8.19 13.77 5.17
CA VAL A 98 7.85 13.22 6.48
C VAL A 98 8.93 13.54 7.51
N SER A 99 8.51 13.87 8.73
CA SER A 99 9.37 14.19 9.87
C SER A 99 10.13 12.96 10.39
N ALA A 100 11.26 13.21 11.06
CA ALA A 100 12.03 12.16 11.71
C ALA A 100 11.23 11.38 12.77
N GLU A 101 10.22 12.01 13.37
CA GLU A 101 9.36 11.38 14.39
C GLU A 101 8.42 10.33 13.78
N VAL A 102 7.75 10.64 12.66
CA VAL A 102 6.91 9.65 11.97
C VAL A 102 7.77 8.52 11.39
N ALA A 103 8.93 8.84 10.83
CA ALA A 103 9.87 7.83 10.35
C ALA A 103 10.33 6.91 11.51
N ALA A 104 10.68 7.46 12.67
CA ALA A 104 11.05 6.70 13.85
C ALA A 104 9.89 5.82 14.37
N ALA A 105 8.66 6.34 14.35
CA ALA A 105 7.47 5.56 14.72
C ALA A 105 7.25 4.38 13.76
N TYR A 106 7.42 4.59 12.45
CA TYR A 106 7.34 3.51 11.47
C TYR A 106 8.38 2.42 11.75
N HIS A 107 9.65 2.80 11.91
CA HIS A 107 10.73 1.85 12.17
C HIS A 107 10.61 1.15 13.53
N THR A 108 10.06 1.82 14.55
CA THR A 108 9.76 1.18 15.85
C THR A 108 8.78 0.03 15.66
N LEU A 109 7.73 0.22 14.86
CA LEU A 109 6.76 -0.83 14.57
C LEU A 109 7.33 -1.90 13.62
N GLU A 110 8.15 -1.51 12.65
CA GLU A 110 8.87 -2.45 11.77
C GLU A 110 9.68 -3.44 12.60
N TRP A 111 10.54 -2.96 13.51
CA TRP A 111 11.33 -3.80 14.40
C TRP A 111 10.46 -4.68 15.30
N TYR A 112 9.35 -4.15 15.83
CA TYR A 112 8.40 -4.92 16.62
C TYR A 112 7.83 -6.11 15.82
N PHE A 113 7.42 -5.89 14.57
CA PHE A 113 6.89 -6.95 13.72
C PHE A 113 7.94 -7.94 13.21
N GLU A 114 9.21 -7.52 13.13
CA GLU A 114 10.37 -8.39 12.87
C GLU A 114 10.78 -9.23 14.10
N GLY A 115 10.13 -9.04 15.24
CA GLY A 115 10.38 -9.81 16.46
C GLY A 115 11.40 -9.19 17.41
N THR A 116 11.81 -7.93 17.18
CA THR A 116 12.65 -7.20 18.13
C THR A 116 11.86 -6.88 19.39
N PRO A 117 12.37 -7.22 20.60
CA PRO A 117 11.71 -6.90 21.85
C PRO A 117 11.46 -5.39 21.98
N THR A 118 10.19 -5.00 21.96
CA THR A 118 9.73 -3.61 22.06
C THR A 118 8.68 -3.53 23.16
N SER A 119 8.74 -2.51 24.02
CA SER A 119 7.76 -2.37 25.10
C SER A 119 6.38 -2.04 24.51
N ARG A 120 5.33 -2.53 25.17
CA ARG A 120 3.94 -2.20 24.80
C ARG A 120 3.68 -0.69 24.72
N GLU A 121 4.29 0.06 25.62
CA GLU A 121 4.20 1.53 25.62
C GLU A 121 4.80 2.13 24.35
N ALA A 122 5.99 1.67 23.94
CA ALA A 122 6.63 2.14 22.71
C ALA A 122 5.83 1.77 21.46
N VAL A 123 5.25 0.56 21.42
CA VAL A 123 4.38 0.12 20.30
C VAL A 123 3.13 0.99 20.20
N LEU A 124 2.44 1.26 21.32
CA LEU A 124 1.25 2.10 21.32
C LEU A 124 1.58 3.56 21.00
N ALA A 125 2.68 4.10 21.53
CA ALA A 125 3.12 5.46 21.22
C ALA A 125 3.44 5.61 19.73
N ALA A 126 4.17 4.67 19.13
CA ALA A 126 4.44 4.66 17.70
C ALA A 126 3.15 4.52 16.87
N ALA A 127 2.22 3.66 17.29
CA ALA A 127 0.93 3.51 16.63
C ALA A 127 0.11 4.81 16.68
N THR A 128 0.16 5.59 17.77
CA THR A 128 -0.48 6.90 17.86
C THR A 128 0.13 7.91 16.88
N VAL A 129 1.46 7.99 16.78
CA VAL A 129 2.13 8.88 15.81
C VAL A 129 1.72 8.53 14.37
N LEU A 130 1.66 7.24 14.04
CA LEU A 130 1.22 6.80 12.72
C LEU A 130 -0.28 7.03 12.49
N ASP A 131 -1.12 6.96 13.52
CA ASP A 131 -2.54 7.33 13.41
C ASP A 131 -2.69 8.82 13.05
N GLU A 132 -1.97 9.71 13.72
CA GLU A 132 -1.97 11.15 13.39
C GLU A 132 -1.53 11.39 11.94
N TYR A 133 -0.46 10.72 11.51
CA TYR A 133 0.02 10.76 10.13
C TYR A 133 -1.06 10.27 9.14
N ASN A 134 -1.63 9.09 9.37
CA ASN A 134 -2.63 8.49 8.47
C ASN A 134 -3.93 9.30 8.36
N ASN A 135 -4.24 10.13 9.36
CA ASN A 135 -5.38 11.05 9.37
C ASN A 135 -5.02 12.47 8.91
N GLY A 136 -3.81 12.68 8.38
CA GLY A 136 -3.34 13.97 7.88
C GLY A 136 -3.23 15.07 8.93
N LEU A 137 -3.09 14.69 10.20
CA LEU A 137 -2.89 15.61 11.32
C LEU A 137 -1.40 15.95 11.50
N ARG A 138 -0.51 15.25 10.77
CA ARG A 138 0.94 15.37 10.86
C ARG A 138 1.60 15.19 9.49
N ASP A 139 2.58 16.06 9.21
CA ASP A 139 3.44 16.12 8.02
C ASP A 139 2.74 16.35 6.67
N LEU A 140 1.82 15.48 6.27
CA LEU A 140 1.10 15.55 4.99
C LEU A 140 -0.41 15.75 5.22
N PRO A 141 -1.12 16.49 4.35
CA PRO A 141 -2.56 16.66 4.44
C PRO A 141 -3.31 15.35 4.14
N HIS A 142 -4.59 15.31 4.54
CA HIS A 142 -5.46 14.17 4.28
C HIS A 142 -6.11 14.19 2.89
N CYS A 143 -6.31 13.00 2.32
CA CYS A 143 -7.13 12.68 1.17
C CYS A 143 -8.24 11.69 1.59
#